data_AF-A0A3L6PGG7-F1
#
_entry.id   AF-A0A3L6PGG7-F1
#
_cell.length_a   1.000
_cell.length_b   1.000
_cell.length_c   1.000
_cell.angle_alpha   90.00
_cell.angle_beta   90.00
_cell.angle_gamma   90.00
#
_symmetry.space_group_name_H-M   'P 1'
#
loop_
_entity.id
_entity.type
_entity.pdbx_description
1 polymer ?
#
loop_
_entity_poly.entity_id
_entity_poly.type
_entity_poly.pdbx_seq_one_letter_code
_entity_poly.pdbx_strand_id
1 'polypeptide(L)'
;MASATAAAAFTSLLPAGASRLPSAAAAGAAASFVRLPRHPTGWAGASVAAPRTARRRAPGIAYATAATEKSIYDYTVKDIDGKDVPLKRFKNKVLLIVNVASQCGLTTANYTELSHIYEKYKTQGFEILAFPCNQFGAQEPGSNSQIKQFACTRFKAEFPIFDKVDVNGPNTAPIYKFLKSSAGGFLGDLVKWNFEKFLVDKNGKVVERYPPTTSPFQIEV
;
A
#
# COMPACT_ATOMS: atom_id res chain seq x y z
N MET A 1 27.46 24.03 -44.73
CA MET A 1 26.44 25.01 -45.16
C MET A 1 25.12 24.58 -44.60
N ALA A 2 24.46 25.49 -43.89
CA ALA A 2 23.19 25.29 -43.20
C ALA A 2 22.01 25.23 -44.18
N SER A 3 20.92 24.59 -43.77
CA SER A 3 19.60 25.18 -43.99
C SER A 3 18.62 24.71 -42.91
N ALA A 4 18.14 25.69 -42.15
CA ALA A 4 16.96 25.63 -41.29
C ALA A 4 15.71 25.42 -42.17
N THR A 5 14.53 25.02 -41.71
CA THR A 5 13.54 25.70 -40.86
C THR A 5 12.30 24.77 -40.97
N ALA A 6 11.44 24.53 -39.98
CA ALA A 6 10.50 25.48 -39.43
C ALA A 6 9.76 24.87 -38.22
N ALA A 7 9.56 25.72 -37.21
CA ALA A 7 8.69 25.51 -36.06
C ALA A 7 7.45 26.40 -36.20
N ALA A 8 6.27 25.87 -35.85
CA ALA A 8 5.02 26.57 -35.54
C ALA A 8 3.97 25.48 -35.19
N ALA A 9 3.02 25.60 -34.25
CA ALA A 9 2.65 26.67 -33.34
C ALA A 9 1.86 26.06 -32.17
N PHE A 10 2.06 26.62 -30.98
CA PHE A 10 1.12 26.56 -29.85
C PHE A 10 -0.14 27.36 -30.20
N THR A 11 -1.33 26.82 -29.95
CA THR A 11 -2.49 27.66 -29.63
C THR A 11 -3.35 26.98 -28.58
N SER A 12 -3.48 27.65 -27.44
CA SER A 12 -4.39 27.34 -26.35
C SER A 12 -5.80 27.76 -26.69
N LEU A 13 -6.80 26.98 -26.28
CA LEU A 13 -8.18 27.44 -26.17
C LEU A 13 -8.89 26.58 -25.12
N LEU A 14 -9.24 27.22 -24.00
CA LEU A 14 -10.42 26.98 -23.15
C LEU A 14 -10.34 27.99 -22.00
N PRO A 15 -11.40 28.79 -21.77
CA PRO A 15 -12.11 28.55 -20.52
C PRO A 15 -13.63 28.86 -20.57
N ALA A 16 -14.23 28.55 -19.42
CA ALA A 16 -15.46 29.08 -18.82
C ALA A 16 -16.75 28.27 -19.04
N GLY A 17 -17.20 27.67 -17.93
CA GLY A 17 -18.50 27.03 -17.81
C GLY A 17 -18.78 26.61 -16.37
N ALA A 18 -18.87 27.59 -15.47
CA ALA A 18 -19.33 27.40 -14.10
C ALA A 18 -20.84 27.11 -14.06
N SER A 19 -21.29 26.18 -13.22
CA SER A 19 -22.72 26.02 -12.88
C SER A 19 -22.93 25.29 -11.55
N ARG A 20 -23.14 26.11 -10.51
CA ARG A 20 -24.18 26.00 -9.46
C ARG A 20 -24.29 24.72 -8.62
N LEU A 21 -23.88 24.88 -7.36
CA LEU A 21 -24.39 24.18 -6.18
C LEU A 21 -25.91 24.42 -6.00
N PRO A 22 -26.64 23.48 -5.38
CA PRO A 22 -27.76 23.82 -4.54
C PRO A 22 -27.53 23.50 -3.05
N SER A 23 -28.22 24.31 -2.27
CA SER A 23 -28.21 24.52 -0.83
C SER A 23 -28.87 23.39 -0.03
N ALA A 24 -28.54 23.38 1.27
CA ALA A 24 -29.04 22.51 2.32
C ALA A 24 -30.57 22.53 2.52
N ALA A 25 -31.09 21.41 3.03
CA ALA A 25 -32.36 21.34 3.73
C ALA A 25 -32.19 20.54 5.02
N ALA A 26 -32.51 21.18 6.13
CA ALA A 26 -32.60 20.60 7.46
C ALA A 26 -34.05 20.17 7.76
N ALA A 27 -34.21 19.00 8.36
CA ALA A 27 -35.38 18.55 9.11
C ALA A 27 -34.84 17.50 10.10
N GLY A 28 -35.15 17.44 11.39
CA GLY A 28 -36.34 17.88 12.10
C GLY A 28 -36.85 16.68 12.92
N ALA A 29 -36.38 16.60 14.18
CA ALA A 29 -36.95 15.95 15.37
C ALA A 29 -37.65 14.56 15.28
N ALA A 30 -37.25 13.63 16.15
CA ALA A 30 -38.14 12.99 17.12
C ALA A 30 -37.32 12.18 18.15
N ALA A 31 -37.28 12.67 19.39
CA ALA A 31 -36.81 11.93 20.54
C ALA A 31 -37.98 11.11 21.12
N SER A 32 -37.85 9.80 21.16
CA SER A 32 -38.79 8.92 21.87
C SER A 32 -38.17 8.52 23.21
N PHE A 33 -38.73 9.09 24.27
CA PHE A 33 -38.58 8.64 25.65
C PHE A 33 -39.10 7.20 25.79
N VAL A 34 -38.26 6.30 26.29
CA VAL A 34 -38.74 5.06 26.91
C VAL A 34 -38.28 5.05 28.37
N ARG A 35 -39.31 4.89 29.20
CA ARG A 35 -39.38 5.04 30.66
C ARG A 35 -38.81 3.80 31.35
N LEU A 36 -37.85 3.99 32.25
CA LEU A 36 -37.41 3.00 33.22
C LEU A 36 -38.52 2.68 34.24
N PRO A 37 -38.72 1.42 34.64
CA PRO A 37 -39.34 1.08 35.92
C PRO A 37 -38.28 0.85 37.00
N ARG A 38 -38.53 1.45 38.17
CA ARG A 38 -37.81 1.27 39.44
C ARG A 38 -38.37 0.05 40.21
N HIS A 39 -37.43 -0.70 40.83
CA HIS A 39 -37.44 -1.39 42.14
C HIS A 39 -38.67 -2.25 42.58
N PRO A 40 -38.45 -3.37 43.32
CA PRO A 40 -38.28 -3.25 44.77
C PRO A 40 -37.22 -4.16 45.43
N THR A 41 -36.69 -3.59 46.51
CA THR A 41 -36.17 -4.12 47.78
C THR A 41 -36.16 -5.64 48.07
N GLY A 42 -34.99 -6.11 48.53
CA GLY A 42 -34.81 -6.66 49.88
C GLY A 42 -34.85 -8.18 50.08
N TRP A 43 -33.71 -8.78 50.42
CA TRP A 43 -33.64 -9.84 51.45
C TRP A 43 -32.19 -10.01 51.96
N ALA A 44 -32.03 -9.85 53.28
CA ALA A 44 -30.84 -10.23 54.06
C ALA A 44 -30.76 -11.76 54.27
N GLY A 45 -29.67 -12.40 53.87
CA GLY A 45 -29.44 -13.84 54.05
C GLY A 45 -28.04 -14.12 54.57
N ALA A 46 -27.98 -14.90 55.65
CA ALA A 46 -26.85 -15.10 56.54
C ALA A 46 -25.61 -15.79 55.93
N SER A 47 -24.50 -15.50 56.59
CA SER A 47 -23.16 -16.06 56.49
C SER A 47 -23.11 -17.57 56.76
N VAL A 48 -22.37 -18.33 55.94
CA VAL A 48 -21.63 -19.52 56.38
C VAL A 48 -20.30 -19.55 55.61
N ALA A 49 -19.21 -19.34 56.34
CA ALA A 49 -17.84 -19.46 55.82
C ALA A 49 -17.48 -20.96 55.65
N ALA A 50 -17.15 -21.36 54.43
CA ALA A 50 -16.53 -22.65 54.14
C ALA A 50 -15.00 -22.58 54.37
N PRO A 51 -14.35 -23.67 54.81
CA PRO A 51 -12.92 -23.67 55.09
C PRO A 51 -12.12 -23.48 53.81
N ARG A 52 -11.29 -22.43 53.78
CA ARG A 52 -10.31 -22.17 52.71
C ARG A 52 -9.22 -23.25 52.77
N THR A 53 -9.40 -24.32 52.00
CA THR A 53 -8.27 -25.20 51.65
C THR A 53 -7.32 -24.41 50.76
N ALA A 54 -6.09 -24.21 51.24
CA ALA A 54 -5.03 -23.58 50.47
C ALA A 54 -4.67 -24.45 49.26
N ARG A 55 -5.34 -24.21 48.14
CA ARG A 55 -4.98 -24.83 46.86
C ARG A 55 -3.66 -24.19 46.41
N ARG A 56 -2.55 -24.94 46.51
CA ARG A 56 -1.27 -24.58 45.87
C ARG A 56 -1.55 -24.25 44.41
N ARG A 57 -1.43 -22.98 44.04
CA ARG A 57 -1.37 -22.58 42.63
C ARG A 57 -0.08 -23.18 42.06
N ALA A 58 -0.24 -24.18 41.20
CA ALA A 58 0.84 -24.56 40.29
C ALA A 58 1.20 -23.33 39.45
N PRO A 59 2.49 -23.10 39.13
CA PRO A 59 2.89 -22.02 38.25
C PRO A 59 2.26 -22.29 36.88
N GLY A 60 1.28 -21.47 36.50
CA GLY A 60 0.76 -21.47 35.14
C GLY A 60 1.89 -21.00 34.23
N ILE A 61 2.40 -21.89 33.39
CA ILE A 61 3.24 -21.50 32.27
C ILE A 61 2.32 -20.70 31.34
N ALA A 62 2.45 -19.37 31.42
CA ALA A 62 1.87 -18.48 30.45
C ALA A 62 2.64 -18.69 29.15
N TYR A 63 2.10 -19.53 28.27
CA TYR A 63 2.49 -19.53 26.87
C TYR A 63 2.07 -18.18 26.32
N ALA A 64 2.99 -17.22 26.31
CA ALA A 64 2.84 -16.03 25.50
C ALA A 64 2.68 -16.53 24.06
N THR A 65 1.47 -16.49 23.53
CA THR A 65 1.25 -16.59 22.10
C THR A 65 1.98 -15.41 21.50
N ALA A 66 3.19 -15.64 20.99
CA ALA A 66 3.86 -14.66 20.16
C ALA A 66 2.87 -14.33 19.04
N ALA A 67 2.27 -13.14 19.09
CA ALA A 67 1.49 -12.65 17.99
C ALA A 67 2.44 -12.65 16.79
N THR A 68 2.18 -13.52 15.81
CA THR A 68 2.92 -13.52 14.56
C THR A 68 2.56 -12.22 13.86
N GLU A 69 3.38 -11.19 14.08
CA GLU A 69 3.34 -9.93 13.35
C GLU A 69 3.28 -10.25 11.85
N LYS A 70 2.27 -9.73 11.15
CA LYS A 70 2.12 -9.96 9.71
C LYS A 70 3.36 -9.45 8.99
N SER A 71 3.92 -10.26 8.11
CA SER A 71 5.12 -9.95 7.35
C SER A 71 4.82 -9.97 5.85
N ILE A 72 5.58 -9.20 5.07
CA ILE A 72 5.55 -9.29 3.61
C ILE A 72 5.83 -10.73 3.11
N TYR A 73 6.54 -11.52 3.91
CA TYR A 73 6.95 -12.88 3.55
C TYR A 73 5.83 -13.93 3.63
N ASP A 74 4.65 -13.56 4.13
CA ASP A 74 3.47 -14.43 4.18
C ASP A 74 2.68 -14.43 2.85
N TYR A 75 3.08 -13.59 1.89
CA TYR A 75 2.39 -13.42 0.63
C TYR A 75 3.08 -14.13 -0.54
N THR A 76 2.26 -14.63 -1.46
CA THR A 76 2.65 -15.08 -2.80
C THR A 76 1.99 -14.18 -3.82
N VAL A 77 2.76 -13.76 -4.82
CA VAL A 77 2.31 -12.89 -5.92
C VAL A 77 2.63 -13.57 -7.25
N LYS A 78 2.06 -13.09 -8.35
CA LYS A 78 2.42 -13.56 -9.69
C LYS A 78 3.48 -12.67 -10.29
N ASP A 79 4.53 -13.25 -10.87
CA ASP A 79 5.45 -12.49 -11.73
C ASP A 79 4.73 -12.02 -13.00
N ILE A 80 5.40 -11.18 -13.80
CA ILE A 80 4.82 -10.65 -15.03
C ILE A 80 4.50 -11.73 -16.08
N ASP A 81 5.09 -12.93 -15.96
CA ASP A 81 4.79 -14.08 -16.83
C ASP A 81 3.69 -14.99 -16.23
N GLY A 82 3.07 -14.60 -15.10
CA GLY A 82 1.95 -15.28 -14.46
C GLY A 82 2.34 -16.40 -13.47
N LYS A 83 3.64 -16.59 -13.20
CA LYS A 83 4.13 -17.64 -12.30
C LYS A 83 4.09 -17.19 -10.86
N ASP A 84 3.75 -18.10 -9.96
CA ASP A 84 3.71 -17.79 -8.54
C ASP A 84 5.11 -17.59 -7.95
N VAL A 85 5.28 -16.50 -7.21
CA VAL A 85 6.51 -16.07 -6.56
C VAL A 85 6.22 -15.85 -5.08
N PRO A 86 6.63 -16.78 -4.20
CA PRO A 86 6.51 -16.58 -2.76
C PRO A 86 7.51 -15.50 -2.32
N LEU A 87 7.01 -14.43 -1.68
CA LEU A 87 7.85 -13.30 -1.29
C LEU A 87 8.87 -13.65 -0.20
N LYS A 88 8.65 -14.76 0.51
CA LYS A 88 9.64 -15.36 1.44
C LYS A 88 11.02 -15.56 0.81
N ARG A 89 11.13 -15.70 -0.51
CA ARG A 89 12.43 -15.80 -1.20
C ARG A 89 13.30 -14.53 -1.10
N PHE A 90 12.68 -13.39 -0.78
CA PHE A 90 13.37 -12.11 -0.61
C PHE A 90 13.71 -11.81 0.86
N LYS A 91 13.67 -12.83 1.73
CA LYS A 91 14.14 -12.70 3.12
C LYS A 91 15.57 -12.20 3.18
N ASN A 92 15.87 -11.43 4.24
CA ASN A 92 17.17 -10.80 4.50
C ASN A 92 17.56 -9.70 3.49
N LYS A 93 16.67 -9.34 2.55
CA LYS A 93 16.85 -8.19 1.66
C LYS A 93 16.01 -7.00 2.14
N VAL A 94 16.52 -5.80 1.91
CA VAL A 94 15.72 -4.57 1.93
C VAL A 94 14.95 -4.51 0.62
N LEU A 95 13.64 -4.25 0.68
CA LEU A 95 12.78 -4.19 -0.50
C LEU A 95 12.25 -2.79 -0.72
N LEU A 96 12.32 -2.31 -1.95
CA LEU A 96 11.56 -1.14 -2.40
C LEU A 96 10.41 -1.63 -3.29
N ILE A 97 9.18 -1.56 -2.77
CA ILE A 97 7.98 -1.99 -3.49
C ILE A 97 7.33 -0.77 -4.12
N VAL A 98 7.07 -0.81 -5.44
CA VAL A 98 6.62 0.35 -6.20
C VAL A 98 5.45 -0.02 -7.12
N ASN A 99 4.38 0.78 -7.13
CA ASN A 99 3.36 0.67 -8.18
C ASN A 99 3.79 1.46 -9.41
N VAL A 100 3.82 0.85 -10.58
CA VAL A 100 4.38 1.47 -11.81
C VAL A 100 3.32 1.64 -12.90
N ALA A 101 3.62 2.55 -13.84
CA ALA A 101 2.84 2.80 -15.04
C ALA A 101 3.75 3.13 -16.23
N SER A 102 3.43 2.67 -17.44
CA SER A 102 4.23 2.95 -18.65
C SER A 102 3.92 4.30 -19.30
N GLN A 103 2.72 4.85 -19.10
CA GLN A 103 2.22 6.06 -19.77
C GLN A 103 1.94 7.21 -18.79
N CYS A 104 2.80 7.35 -17.77
CA CYS A 104 2.70 8.42 -16.79
C CYS A 104 3.79 9.47 -17.03
N GLY A 105 3.49 10.74 -16.71
CA GLY A 105 4.49 11.82 -16.76
C GLY A 105 5.71 11.58 -15.86
N LEU A 106 5.58 10.72 -14.85
CA LEU A 106 6.64 10.35 -13.91
C LEU A 106 7.46 9.13 -14.36
N THR A 107 7.04 8.43 -15.43
CA THR A 107 7.62 7.14 -15.85
C THR A 107 9.10 7.26 -16.19
N THR A 108 9.48 8.23 -17.02
CA THR A 108 10.86 8.35 -17.49
C THR A 108 11.84 8.57 -16.34
N ALA A 109 11.54 9.51 -15.43
CA ALA A 109 12.39 9.79 -14.28
C ALA A 109 12.44 8.59 -13.32
N ASN A 110 11.28 8.07 -12.91
CA ASN A 110 11.24 6.99 -11.92
C ASN A 110 11.92 5.71 -12.41
N TYR A 111 11.64 5.22 -13.61
CA TYR A 111 12.31 4.00 -14.08
C TYR A 111 13.82 4.18 -14.23
N THR A 112 14.27 5.34 -14.72
CA THR A 112 15.71 5.61 -14.87
C THR A 112 16.41 5.59 -13.51
N GLU A 113 15.85 6.28 -12.52
CA GLU A 113 16.42 6.36 -11.18
C GLU A 113 16.32 5.02 -10.43
N LEU A 114 15.20 4.30 -10.55
CA LEU A 114 15.05 2.94 -10.01
C LEU A 114 16.09 1.98 -10.59
N SER A 115 16.30 1.98 -11.91
CA SER A 115 17.33 1.16 -12.54
C SER A 115 18.74 1.51 -12.02
N HIS A 116 19.02 2.81 -11.81
CA HIS A 116 20.30 3.26 -11.30
C HIS A 116 20.56 2.80 -9.85
N ILE A 117 19.63 3.03 -8.93
CA ILE A 117 19.80 2.58 -7.53
C ILE A 117 19.82 1.06 -7.45
N TYR A 118 19.06 0.36 -8.29
CA TYR A 118 19.10 -1.10 -8.34
C TYR A 118 20.47 -1.60 -8.78
N GLU A 119 21.06 -1.03 -9.83
CA GLU A 119 22.41 -1.40 -10.27
C GLU A 119 23.43 -1.27 -9.14
N LYS A 120 23.34 -0.17 -8.38
CA LYS A 120 24.25 0.12 -7.27
C LYS A 120 24.12 -0.86 -6.09
N TYR A 121 22.89 -1.28 -5.75
CA TYR A 121 22.60 -1.99 -4.50
C TYR A 121 22.14 -3.45 -4.66
N LYS A 122 21.85 -3.96 -5.87
CA LYS A 122 21.33 -5.32 -6.09
C LYS A 122 22.21 -6.43 -5.49
N THR A 123 23.52 -6.22 -5.41
CA THR A 123 24.49 -7.16 -4.80
C THR A 123 24.67 -6.98 -3.29
N GLN A 124 24.05 -5.95 -2.70
CA GLN A 124 24.19 -5.56 -1.28
C GLN A 124 22.95 -5.94 -0.45
N GLY A 125 22.12 -6.86 -0.95
CA GLY A 125 20.90 -7.27 -0.27
C GLY A 125 19.74 -6.28 -0.44
N PHE A 126 19.66 -5.63 -1.60
CA PHE A 126 18.53 -4.79 -2.00
C PHE A 126 17.75 -5.42 -3.16
N GLU A 127 16.45 -5.18 -3.22
CA GLU A 127 15.58 -5.62 -4.31
C GLU A 127 14.49 -4.59 -4.58
N ILE A 128 14.16 -4.37 -5.84
CA ILE A 128 12.98 -3.57 -6.22
C ILE A 128 11.89 -4.53 -6.69
N LEU A 129 10.67 -4.40 -6.16
CA LEU A 129 9.50 -5.17 -6.61
C LEU A 129 8.51 -4.23 -7.30
N ALA A 130 8.47 -4.27 -8.63
CA ALA A 130 7.63 -3.39 -9.43
C ALA A 130 6.27 -4.05 -9.76
N PHE A 131 5.18 -3.39 -9.39
CA PHE A 131 3.81 -3.85 -9.61
C PHE A 131 3.08 -2.91 -10.58
N PRO A 132 2.91 -3.28 -11.85
CA PRO A 132 2.14 -2.47 -12.80
C PRO A 132 0.70 -2.26 -12.30
N CYS A 133 0.14 -1.07 -12.49
CA CYS A 133 -1.22 -0.74 -12.05
C CYS A 133 -1.91 0.23 -13.01
N ASN A 134 -3.14 -0.11 -13.44
CA ASN A 134 -3.88 0.71 -14.40
C ASN A 134 -4.94 1.62 -13.75
N GLN A 135 -4.99 1.72 -12.42
CA GLN A 135 -6.05 2.44 -11.70
C GLN A 135 -5.91 3.97 -11.76
N PHE A 136 -4.76 4.49 -12.20
CA PHE A 136 -4.44 5.91 -12.17
C PHE A 136 -4.35 6.47 -13.59
N GLY A 137 -5.43 7.12 -14.03
CA GLY A 137 -5.53 7.72 -15.37
C GLY A 137 -5.42 6.71 -16.52
N ALA A 138 -5.67 5.42 -16.27
CA ALA A 138 -5.48 4.34 -17.24
C ALA A 138 -4.08 4.33 -17.91
N GLN A 139 -3.04 4.66 -17.14
CA GLN A 139 -1.68 4.86 -17.63
C GLN A 139 -0.84 3.55 -17.74
N GLU A 140 -1.45 2.39 -17.50
CA GLU A 140 -0.85 1.07 -17.70
C GLU A 140 -1.80 0.13 -18.49
N PRO A 141 -2.24 0.53 -19.70
CA PRO A 141 -3.28 -0.17 -20.44
C PRO A 141 -2.78 -1.48 -21.06
N GLY A 142 -1.46 -1.62 -21.25
CA GLY A 142 -0.86 -2.76 -21.93
C GLY A 142 -1.06 -4.09 -21.21
N SER A 143 -0.86 -5.19 -21.96
CA SER A 143 -0.72 -6.53 -21.40
C SER A 143 0.61 -6.69 -20.66
N ASN A 144 0.72 -7.71 -19.81
CA ASN A 144 1.97 -8.00 -19.11
C ASN A 144 3.18 -8.15 -20.04
N SER A 145 3.00 -8.79 -21.19
CA SER A 145 4.08 -8.93 -22.19
C SER A 145 4.53 -7.56 -22.73
N GLN A 146 3.58 -6.66 -23.02
CA GLN A 146 3.89 -5.30 -23.47
C GLN A 146 4.58 -4.48 -22.37
N ILE A 147 4.12 -4.61 -21.13
CA ILE A 147 4.70 -3.91 -19.96
C ILE A 147 6.13 -4.39 -19.72
N LYS A 148 6.37 -5.71 -19.74
CA LYS A 148 7.70 -6.32 -19.61
C LYS A 148 8.63 -5.80 -20.71
N GLN A 149 8.19 -5.84 -21.97
CA GLN A 149 8.97 -5.36 -23.10
C GLN A 149 9.34 -3.88 -22.94
N PHE A 150 8.37 -3.06 -22.54
CA PHE A 150 8.56 -1.63 -22.30
C PHE A 150 9.63 -1.38 -21.24
N ALA A 151 9.49 -1.96 -20.05
CA ALA A 151 10.41 -1.74 -18.94
C ALA A 151 11.84 -2.26 -19.24
N CYS A 152 11.95 -3.48 -19.77
CA CYS A 152 13.25 -4.10 -20.05
C CYS A 152 13.98 -3.44 -21.24
N THR A 153 13.28 -3.05 -22.30
CA THR A 153 13.94 -2.49 -23.49
C THR A 153 14.23 -1.01 -23.33
N ARG A 154 13.26 -0.25 -22.81
CA ARG A 154 13.39 1.22 -22.74
C ARG A 154 14.27 1.66 -21.56
N PHE A 155 14.15 0.99 -20.42
CA PHE A 155 14.78 1.41 -19.17
C PHE A 155 15.79 0.41 -18.63
N LYS A 156 16.02 -0.70 -19.36
CA LYS A 156 16.96 -1.76 -18.95
C LYS A 156 16.67 -2.24 -17.52
N ALA A 157 15.40 -2.34 -17.17
CA ALA A 157 14.98 -2.78 -15.84
C ALA A 157 15.43 -4.23 -15.61
N GLU A 158 16.31 -4.43 -14.62
CA GLU A 158 16.83 -5.74 -14.20
C GLU A 158 16.15 -6.27 -12.92
N PHE A 159 15.31 -5.46 -12.30
CA PHE A 159 14.56 -5.84 -11.10
C PHE A 159 13.26 -6.60 -11.44
N PRO A 160 12.75 -7.45 -10.53
CA PRO A 160 11.48 -8.15 -10.71
C PRO A 160 10.30 -7.24 -11.02
N ILE A 161 9.60 -7.56 -12.11
CA ILE A 161 8.30 -6.98 -12.46
C ILE A 161 7.24 -8.06 -12.29
N PHE A 162 6.15 -7.69 -11.62
CA PHE A 162 5.07 -8.59 -11.27
C PHE A 162 3.86 -8.42 -12.20
N ASP A 163 2.88 -9.28 -12.02
CA ASP A 163 1.58 -9.19 -12.67
C ASP A 163 0.93 -7.83 -12.38
N LYS A 164 0.10 -7.37 -13.33
CA LYS A 164 -0.65 -6.13 -13.15
C LYS A 164 -1.69 -6.32 -12.06
N VAL A 165 -1.73 -5.41 -11.09
CA VAL A 165 -2.59 -5.52 -9.91
C VAL A 165 -3.39 -4.24 -9.65
N ASP A 166 -4.52 -4.42 -8.98
CA ASP A 166 -5.22 -3.34 -8.31
C ASP A 166 -4.58 -3.06 -6.96
N VAL A 167 -4.29 -1.79 -6.69
CA VAL A 167 -3.67 -1.32 -5.42
C VAL A 167 -4.69 -0.65 -4.50
N ASN A 168 -5.87 -0.33 -5.02
CA ASN A 168 -7.00 0.28 -4.32
C ASN A 168 -8.32 -0.42 -4.64
N GLY A 169 -9.35 -0.16 -3.82
CA GLY A 169 -10.71 -0.68 -4.00
C GLY A 169 -10.89 -2.14 -3.54
N PRO A 170 -12.06 -2.75 -3.82
CA PRO A 170 -12.42 -4.08 -3.33
C PRO A 170 -11.47 -5.17 -3.84
N ASN A 171 -10.94 -5.00 -5.05
CA ASN A 171 -10.02 -5.92 -5.71
C ASN A 171 -8.55 -5.69 -5.34
N THR A 172 -8.24 -4.82 -4.38
CA THR A 172 -6.85 -4.54 -3.96
C THR A 172 -6.11 -5.85 -3.68
N ALA A 173 -4.94 -6.03 -4.30
CA ALA A 173 -4.09 -7.18 -4.06
C ALA A 173 -3.74 -7.30 -2.56
N PRO A 174 -3.74 -8.52 -1.97
CA PRO A 174 -3.48 -8.70 -0.54
C PRO A 174 -2.19 -8.05 -0.05
N ILE A 175 -1.14 -8.06 -0.86
CA ILE A 175 0.13 -7.38 -0.58
C ILE A 175 -0.07 -5.87 -0.38
N TYR A 176 -0.83 -5.19 -1.24
CA TYR A 176 -1.10 -3.76 -1.11
C TYR A 176 -2.04 -3.42 0.06
N LYS A 177 -2.93 -4.35 0.46
CA LYS A 177 -3.68 -4.19 1.72
C LYS A 177 -2.73 -4.12 2.91
N PHE A 178 -1.76 -5.03 2.97
CA PHE A 178 -0.72 -5.03 4.00
C PHE A 178 0.13 -3.75 3.97
N LEU A 179 0.70 -3.40 2.81
CA LEU A 179 1.58 -2.24 2.67
C LEU A 179 0.92 -0.95 3.14
N LYS A 180 -0.34 -0.73 2.75
CA LYS A 180 -1.10 0.47 3.12
C LYS A 180 -1.43 0.49 4.62
N SER A 181 -1.82 -0.65 5.20
CA SER A 181 -2.13 -0.74 6.64
C SER A 181 -0.92 -0.58 7.55
N SER A 182 0.26 -1.03 7.10
CA SER A 182 1.48 -1.03 7.91
C SER A 182 2.20 0.33 7.92
N ALA A 183 1.86 1.24 7.01
CA ALA A 183 2.52 2.54 6.87
C ALA A 183 1.94 3.68 7.74
N GLY A 184 1.02 3.39 8.67
CA GLY A 184 0.70 4.26 9.82
C GLY A 184 0.10 5.65 9.54
N GLY A 185 -0.44 5.92 8.34
CA GLY A 185 -0.95 7.26 7.99
C GLY A 185 -2.39 7.54 8.46
N PHE A 186 -2.59 8.60 9.26
CA PHE A 186 -3.90 9.15 9.65
C PHE A 186 -4.74 9.68 8.45
N LEU A 187 -4.12 9.85 7.27
CA LEU A 187 -4.72 10.44 6.06
C LEU A 187 -4.76 9.44 4.89
N GLY A 188 -5.45 8.34 5.10
CA GLY A 188 -6.04 7.54 4.03
C GLY A 188 -5.19 6.38 3.54
N ASP A 189 -5.76 5.19 3.71
CA ASP A 189 -5.25 3.87 3.34
C ASP A 189 -5.18 3.62 1.82
N LEU A 190 -5.17 4.68 1.00
CA LEU A 190 -5.19 4.59 -0.46
C LEU A 190 -3.85 5.04 -1.04
N VAL A 191 -3.37 4.28 -2.02
CA VAL A 191 -2.29 4.73 -2.93
C VAL A 191 -2.83 5.89 -3.74
N LYS A 192 -2.09 7.01 -3.79
CA LYS A 192 -2.60 8.27 -4.34
C LYS A 192 -2.38 8.38 -5.85
N TRP A 193 -1.29 7.81 -6.37
CA TRP A 193 -0.96 7.84 -7.79
C TRP A 193 0.05 6.75 -8.18
N ASN A 194 0.44 6.73 -9.45
CA ASN A 194 1.59 5.95 -9.94
C ASN A 194 2.89 6.35 -9.23
N PHE A 195 3.79 5.38 -9.05
CA PHE A 195 5.10 5.52 -8.42
C PHE A 195 5.07 5.87 -6.94
N GLU A 196 4.08 5.40 -6.20
CA GLU A 196 4.19 5.39 -4.74
C GLU A 196 5.13 4.25 -4.32
N LYS A 197 5.94 4.47 -3.28
CA LYS A 197 6.96 3.50 -2.85
C LYS A 197 6.79 3.11 -1.39
N PHE A 198 7.05 1.84 -1.08
CA PHE A 198 7.09 1.31 0.27
C PHE A 198 8.46 0.69 0.51
N LEU A 199 9.17 1.16 1.52
CA LEU A 199 10.43 0.57 1.95
C LEU A 199 10.14 -0.49 3.01
N VAL A 200 10.68 -1.67 2.80
CA VAL A 200 10.51 -2.82 3.68
C VAL A 200 11.88 -3.29 4.16
N ASP A 201 12.00 -3.49 5.47
CA ASP A 201 13.23 -3.97 6.09
C ASP A 201 13.49 -5.47 5.81
N LYS A 202 14.64 -5.95 6.27
CA LYS A 202 15.07 -7.35 6.14
C LYS A 202 14.18 -8.35 6.90
N ASN A 203 13.34 -7.87 7.81
CA ASN A 203 12.38 -8.66 8.59
C ASN A 203 10.99 -8.70 7.93
N GLY A 204 10.82 -7.99 6.81
CA GLY A 204 9.58 -7.93 6.06
C GLY A 204 8.55 -6.94 6.64
N LYS A 205 9.01 -5.97 7.44
CA LYS A 205 8.18 -4.88 7.99
C LYS A 205 8.32 -3.62 7.14
N VAL A 206 7.19 -2.95 6.88
CA VAL A 206 7.20 -1.63 6.23
C VAL A 206 7.80 -0.63 7.20
N VAL A 207 8.84 0.08 6.76
CA VAL A 207 9.55 1.08 7.58
C VAL A 207 9.32 2.51 7.10
N GLU A 208 9.01 2.70 5.81
CA GLU A 208 8.75 4.04 5.25
C GLU A 208 7.83 3.95 4.02
N ARG A 209 7.07 5.02 3.75
CA ARG A 209 6.19 5.16 2.59
C ARG A 209 6.45 6.50 1.92
N TYR A 210 6.85 6.47 0.65
CA TYR A 210 7.19 7.66 -0.11
C TYR A 210 6.12 8.01 -1.14
N PRO A 211 5.67 9.27 -1.20
CA PRO A 211 4.69 9.71 -2.19
C PRO A 211 5.24 9.62 -3.62
N PRO A 212 4.35 9.63 -4.64
CA PRO A 212 4.70 9.65 -6.06
C PRO A 212 5.81 10.64 -6.46
N THR A 213 5.82 11.80 -5.83
CA THR A 213 6.74 12.91 -6.12
C THR A 213 8.13 12.75 -5.51
N THR A 214 8.35 11.81 -4.58
CA THR A 214 9.68 11.52 -4.06
C THR A 214 10.49 10.80 -5.13
N SER A 215 11.62 11.39 -5.50
CA SER A 215 12.58 10.78 -6.42
C SER A 215 13.21 9.54 -5.77
N PRO A 216 13.35 8.41 -6.49
CA PRO A 216 14.10 7.25 -6.00
C PRO A 216 15.50 7.58 -5.48
N PHE A 217 16.21 8.57 -6.03
CA PHE A 217 17.50 9.01 -5.50
C PHE A 217 17.42 9.62 -4.10
N GLN A 218 16.29 10.20 -3.70
CA GLN A 218 16.12 10.75 -2.35
C GLN A 218 15.90 9.66 -1.29
N ILE A 219 15.64 8.41 -1.71
CA ILE A 219 15.50 7.25 -0.81
C ILE A 219 16.90 6.69 -0.45
N GLU A 220 17.89 6.93 -1.31
CA GLU A 220 19.29 6.63 -1.08
C GLU A 220 19.90 7.70 -0.15
N VAL A 221 19.64 7.57 1.15
CA VAL A 221 20.21 8.43 2.20
C VAL A 221 21.00 7.64 3.22
#